data_AF-A0A3D5B7Q7-F1
#
_entry.id   AF-A0A3D5B7Q7-F1
#
_cell.length_a   1.000
_cell.length_b   1.000
_cell.length_c   1.000
_cell.angle_alpha   90.00
_cell.angle_beta   90.00
_cell.angle_gamma   90.00
#
_symmetry.space_group_name_H-M   'P 1'
#
loop_
_entity.id
_entity.type
_entity.pdbx_description
1 polymer ?
#
loop_
_entity_poly.entity_id
_entity_poly.type
_entity_poly.pdbx_seq_one_letter_code
_entity_poly.pdbx_strand_id
1 'polypeptide(L)'
;MTWNNPEASLLESWLSRGDRRLADVIFHAWQNGARFDAWTDQFNPEHWRKAFAQTGVDPDYYSYRARGLDEVLPWDHINAGVHKAFLQKDYEWSQTGQTRPDCRGGCYICGILSNFNELRLLAPDGGWKCP
;
A
#
# COMPACT_ATOMS: atom_id res chain seq x y z
N MET A 1 18.03 14.92 -13.72
CA MET A 1 17.21 13.86 -13.13
C MET A 1 16.84 14.28 -11.72
N THR A 2 15.57 14.56 -11.46
CA THR A 2 15.02 14.69 -10.12
C THR A 2 14.75 13.28 -9.59
N TRP A 3 15.46 12.87 -8.55
CA TRP A 3 15.22 11.60 -7.86
C TRP A 3 14.32 11.84 -6.66
N ASN A 4 13.56 10.83 -6.26
CA ASN A 4 12.75 10.90 -5.05
C ASN A 4 13.65 10.83 -3.81
N ASN A 5 13.32 11.55 -2.74
CA ASN A 5 14.09 11.52 -1.49
C ASN A 5 13.96 10.13 -0.83
N PRO A 6 15.05 9.35 -0.62
CA PRO A 6 14.97 8.02 -0.02
C PRO A 6 14.29 8.01 1.36
N GLU A 7 14.46 9.06 2.15
CA GLU A 7 13.82 9.19 3.47
C GLU A 7 12.29 9.33 3.35
N ALA A 8 11.79 9.99 2.29
CA ALA A 8 10.37 10.09 2.05
C ALA A 8 9.78 8.72 1.64
N SER A 9 10.51 7.94 0.84
CA SER A 9 10.12 6.57 0.51
C SER A 9 10.10 5.64 1.73
N LEU A 10 10.98 5.86 2.71
CA LEU A 10 10.92 5.15 3.99
C LEU A 10 9.64 5.51 4.76
N LEU A 11 9.28 6.79 4.82
CA LEU A 11 8.04 7.22 5.45
C LEU A 11 6.80 6.60 4.80
N GLU A 12 6.73 6.61 3.47
CA GLU A 12 5.66 5.95 2.72
C GLU A 12 5.60 4.45 3.01
N SER A 13 6.75 3.78 3.08
CA SER A 13 6.85 2.36 3.42
C SER A 13 6.31 2.07 4.82
N TRP A 14 6.69 2.87 5.81
CA TRP A 14 6.20 2.72 7.18
C TRP A 14 4.68 2.90 7.26
N LEU A 15 4.16 4.00 6.72
CA LEU A 15 2.74 4.34 6.81
C LEU A 15 1.84 3.39 6.01
N SER A 16 2.26 3.00 4.80
CA SER A 16 1.47 2.10 3.95
C SER A 16 1.47 0.65 4.44
N ARG A 17 2.48 0.24 5.20
CA ARG A 17 2.64 -1.14 5.70
C ARG A 17 2.45 -1.26 7.21
N GLY A 18 2.03 -0.18 7.85
CA GLY A 18 1.85 -0.07 9.30
C GLY A 18 0.77 -1.00 9.83
N ASP A 19 0.95 -1.43 11.07
CA ASP A 19 -0.11 -2.02 11.88
C ASP A 19 -0.46 -1.12 13.07
N ARG A 20 -1.26 -1.62 14.01
CA ARG A 20 -1.72 -0.85 15.18
C ARG A 20 -0.56 -0.25 16.00
N ARG A 21 0.63 -0.86 15.99
CA ARG A 21 1.82 -0.35 16.69
C ARG A 21 2.31 0.97 16.11
N LEU A 22 2.02 1.25 14.84
CA LEU A 22 2.42 2.49 14.21
C LEU A 22 1.59 3.69 14.69
N ALA A 23 0.45 3.48 15.33
CA ALA A 23 -0.35 4.56 15.90
C ALA A 23 0.45 5.37 16.94
N ASP A 24 1.18 4.69 17.84
CA ASP A 24 2.02 5.34 18.84
C ASP A 24 3.19 6.07 18.19
N VAL A 25 3.77 5.50 17.13
CA VAL A 25 4.85 6.13 16.36
C VAL A 25 4.35 7.43 15.71
N ILE A 26 3.19 7.42 15.06
CA ILE A 26 2.59 8.60 14.43
C ILE A 26 2.32 9.69 15.49
N PHE A 27 1.77 9.29 16.64
CA PHE A 27 1.51 10.21 17.74
C PHE A 27 2.79 10.89 18.24
N HIS A 28 3.84 10.12 18.50
CA HIS A 28 5.14 10.65 18.93
C HIS A 28 5.83 11.47 17.83
N ALA A 29 5.70 11.10 16.55
CA ALA A 29 6.25 11.88 15.44
C ALA A 29 5.63 13.29 15.40
N TRP A 30 4.30 13.38 15.56
CA TRP A 30 3.61 14.66 15.68
C TRP A 30 4.07 15.46 16.91
N GLN A 31 4.23 14.82 18.07
CA GLN A 31 4.78 15.48 19.27
C GLN A 31 6.20 16.00 19.05
N ASN A 32 7.01 15.27 18.29
CA ASN A 32 8.38 15.63 17.96
C ASN A 32 8.46 16.77 16.93
N GLY A 33 7.36 17.12 16.25
CA GLY A 33 7.27 18.24 15.32
C GLY A 33 6.87 17.88 13.89
N ALA A 34 6.66 16.59 13.57
CA ALA A 34 6.26 16.15 12.23
C ALA A 34 4.93 16.79 11.79
N ARG A 35 5.00 17.59 10.72
CA ARG A 35 3.87 18.33 10.13
C ARG A 35 4.19 18.59 8.66
N PHE A 36 3.18 18.50 7.80
CA PHE A 36 3.34 18.79 6.37
C PHE A 36 4.43 17.94 5.68
N ASP A 37 4.62 16.68 6.10
CA ASP A 37 5.68 15.79 5.57
C ASP A 37 5.56 15.47 4.07
N ALA A 38 4.41 15.78 3.45
CA ALA A 38 4.22 15.68 2.00
C ALA A 38 4.92 16.80 1.21
N TRP A 39 5.33 17.89 1.88
CA TRP A 39 6.07 18.99 1.26
C TRP A 39 7.57 18.82 1.54
N THR A 40 8.36 18.67 0.48
CA THR A 40 9.79 18.34 0.56
C THR A 40 10.60 19.31 1.42
N ASP A 41 10.23 20.59 1.44
CA ASP A 41 10.88 21.65 2.23
C ASP A 41 10.50 21.64 3.72
N GLN A 42 9.45 20.90 4.09
CA GLN A 42 8.97 20.75 5.48
C GLN A 42 9.32 19.38 6.07
N PHE A 43 9.57 18.38 5.23
CA PHE A 43 9.84 17.02 5.68
C PHE A 43 11.16 16.93 6.47
N ASN A 44 11.05 16.45 7.71
CA ASN A 44 12.20 16.19 8.58
C ASN A 44 12.15 14.75 9.13
N PRO A 45 12.98 13.83 8.61
CA PRO A 45 12.96 12.42 9.00
C PRO A 45 13.36 12.18 10.46
N GLU A 46 14.06 13.12 11.10
CA GLU A 46 14.48 12.97 12.49
C GLU A 46 13.29 12.96 13.47
N HIS A 47 12.17 13.60 13.13
CA HIS A 47 10.95 13.52 13.96
C HIS A 47 10.42 12.08 14.04
N TRP A 48 10.47 11.36 12.92
CA TRP A 48 10.03 9.98 12.80
C TRP A 48 11.02 9.01 13.44
N ARG A 49 12.33 9.18 13.19
CA ARG A 49 13.38 8.35 13.82
C ARG A 49 13.32 8.42 15.35
N LYS A 50 13.13 9.62 15.91
CA LYS A 50 12.92 9.79 17.36
C LYS A 50 11.66 9.08 17.84
N ALA A 51 10.57 9.12 17.08
CA ALA A 51 9.32 8.46 17.43
C ALA A 51 9.44 6.92 17.45
N PHE A 52 10.14 6.34 16.47
CA PHE A 52 10.47 4.91 16.51
C PHE A 52 11.32 4.55 17.73
N ALA A 53 12.35 5.35 18.03
CA ALA A 53 13.18 5.14 19.22
C ALA A 53 12.38 5.26 20.53
N GLN A 54 11.44 6.22 20.64
CA GLN A 54 10.59 6.42 21.82
C GLN A 54 9.62 5.27 22.07
N THR A 55 9.11 4.66 21.00
CA THR A 55 8.12 3.56 21.08
C THR A 55 8.77 2.17 21.13
N GLY A 56 10.05 2.06 20.81
CA GLY A 56 10.76 0.78 20.70
C GLY A 56 10.31 -0.05 19.48
N VAL A 57 9.58 0.56 18.55
CA VAL A 57 9.18 -0.09 17.29
C VAL A 57 10.35 -0.02 16.31
N ASP A 58 10.70 -1.15 15.73
CA ASP A 58 11.74 -1.21 14.71
C ASP A 58 11.19 -0.74 13.35
N PRO A 59 11.73 0.35 12.74
CA PRO A 59 11.31 0.81 11.43
C PRO A 59 11.62 -0.19 10.30
N ASP A 60 12.66 -1.01 10.46
CA ASP A 60 13.11 -1.95 9.43
C ASP A 60 12.13 -3.10 9.23
N TYR A 61 11.36 -3.43 10.28
CA TYR A 61 10.27 -4.39 10.24
C TYR A 61 9.24 -4.08 9.14
N TYR A 62 9.00 -2.79 8.86
CA TYR A 62 8.03 -2.37 7.84
C TYR A 62 8.66 -2.21 6.45
N SER A 63 9.96 -1.87 6.39
CA SER A 63 10.62 -1.51 5.12
C SER A 63 11.33 -2.67 4.43
N TYR A 64 11.98 -3.56 5.18
CA TYR A 64 12.89 -4.56 4.60
C TYR A 64 12.43 -5.99 4.79
N ARG A 65 11.48 -6.25 5.69
CA ARG A 65 10.99 -7.61 5.95
C ARG A 65 10.27 -8.19 4.72
N ALA A 66 10.70 -9.37 4.28
CA ALA A 66 9.96 -10.16 3.32
C ALA A 66 8.63 -10.64 3.92
N ARG A 67 7.55 -10.55 3.14
CA ARG A 67 6.20 -10.98 3.56
C ARG A 67 5.81 -12.23 2.80
N GLY A 68 5.37 -13.25 3.52
CA GLY A 68 4.88 -14.49 2.93
C GLY A 68 3.49 -14.29 2.31
N LEU A 69 3.16 -15.13 1.32
CA LEU A 69 1.84 -15.07 0.66
C LEU A 69 0.69 -15.48 1.59
N ASP A 70 0.99 -16.32 2.59
CA ASP A 70 0.03 -16.81 3.59
C ASP A 70 -0.07 -15.90 4.82
N GLU A 71 0.66 -14.80 4.86
CA GLU A 71 0.61 -13.85 5.97
C GLU A 71 -0.71 -13.06 5.96
N VAL A 72 -1.28 -12.89 7.15
CA VAL A 72 -2.38 -11.95 7.39
C VAL A 72 -1.79 -10.55 7.49
N LEU A 73 -2.09 -9.70 6.51
CA LEU A 73 -1.56 -8.36 6.42
C LEU A 73 -2.44 -7.38 7.20
N PRO A 74 -1.87 -6.36 7.86
CA PRO A 74 -2.63 -5.36 8.60
C PRO A 74 -3.72 -4.66 7.78
N TRP A 75 -3.50 -4.51 6.48
CA TRP A 75 -4.42 -3.89 5.52
C TRP A 75 -5.31 -4.89 4.76
N ASP A 76 -5.30 -6.18 5.09
CA ASP A 76 -6.15 -7.19 4.41
C ASP A 76 -7.65 -6.89 4.52
N HIS A 77 -8.06 -6.08 5.49
CA HIS A 77 -9.45 -5.63 5.65
C HIS A 77 -9.86 -4.54 4.64
N ILE A 78 -8.91 -3.95 3.91
CA ILE A 78 -9.16 -2.94 2.89
C ILE A 78 -9.45 -3.64 1.56
N ASN A 79 -10.67 -3.47 1.06
CA ASN A 79 -11.07 -3.99 -0.24
C ASN A 79 -10.86 -2.92 -1.33
N ALA A 80 -9.81 -3.07 -2.14
CA ALA A 80 -9.56 -2.21 -3.30
C ALA A 80 -10.35 -2.60 -4.57
N GLY A 81 -11.25 -3.59 -4.47
CA GLY A 81 -12.03 -4.13 -5.58
C GLY A 81 -11.34 -5.27 -6.33
N VAL A 82 -10.06 -5.52 -6.11
CA VAL A 82 -9.30 -6.62 -6.70
C VAL A 82 -9.14 -7.75 -5.68
N HIS A 83 -9.30 -9.00 -6.13
CA HIS A 83 -9.12 -10.18 -5.26
C HIS A 83 -7.66 -10.37 -4.87
N LYS A 84 -7.40 -10.71 -3.60
CA LYS A 84 -6.04 -10.99 -3.08
C LYS A 84 -5.32 -12.06 -3.91
N ALA A 85 -6.02 -13.11 -4.31
CA ALA A 85 -5.47 -14.17 -5.16
C ALA A 85 -4.98 -13.67 -6.54
N PHE A 86 -5.63 -12.66 -7.11
CA PHE A 86 -5.17 -12.04 -8.36
C PHE A 86 -3.84 -11.32 -8.15
N LEU A 87 -3.71 -10.55 -7.06
CA LEU A 87 -2.49 -9.82 -6.70
C LEU A 87 -1.34 -10.77 -6.33
N GLN A 88 -1.62 -11.87 -5.62
CA GLN A 88 -0.62 -12.90 -5.30
C GLN A 88 -0.03 -13.50 -6.57
N LYS A 89 -0.87 -13.90 -7.53
CA LYS A 89 -0.41 -14.42 -8.82
C LYS A 89 0.39 -13.41 -9.62
N ASP A 90 -0.02 -12.14 -9.59
CA ASP A 90 0.70 -11.05 -10.26
C ASP A 90 2.09 -10.82 -9.63
N TYR A 91 2.17 -10.88 -8.30
CA TYR A 91 3.43 -10.85 -7.57
C TYR A 91 4.33 -12.03 -7.93
N GLU A 92 3.82 -13.26 -7.98
CA GLU A 92 4.59 -14.44 -8.42
C GLU A 92 5.15 -14.28 -9.84
N TRP A 93 4.35 -13.77 -10.78
CA TRP A 93 4.81 -13.47 -12.14
C TRP A 93 5.91 -12.41 -12.17
N SER A 94 5.79 -11.38 -11.32
CA SER A 94 6.82 -10.34 -11.21
C SER A 94 8.17 -10.92 -10.78
N GLN A 95 8.19 -11.94 -9.91
CA GLN A 95 9.42 -12.60 -9.47
C GLN A 95 10.13 -13.35 -10.61
N THR A 96 9.37 -13.80 -11.62
CA THR A 96 9.92 -14.44 -12.83
C THR A 96 10.09 -13.48 -14.01
N GLY A 97 9.94 -12.16 -13.80
CA GLY A 97 10.04 -11.14 -14.85
C GLY A 97 8.89 -11.18 -15.86
N GLN A 98 7.80 -11.88 -15.54
CA GLN A 98 6.61 -11.96 -16.38
C GLN A 98 5.65 -10.82 -16.04
N THR A 99 5.07 -10.21 -17.07
CA THR A 99 4.02 -9.21 -16.90
C THR A 99 2.69 -9.76 -17.41
N ARG A 100 1.58 -9.26 -16.83
CA ARG A 100 0.26 -9.58 -17.32
C ARG A 100 -0.05 -8.76 -18.59
N PRO A 101 -0.57 -9.39 -19.66
CA PRO A 101 -0.97 -8.64 -20.84
C PRO A 101 -2.14 -7.70 -20.53
N ASP A 102 -2.34 -6.72 -21.41
CA ASP A 102 -3.39 -5.73 -21.28
C ASP A 102 -4.78 -6.38 -21.14
N CYS A 103 -5.49 -6.06 -20.06
CA CYS A 103 -6.83 -6.59 -19.80
C CYS A 103 -7.87 -6.08 -20.80
N ARG A 104 -7.54 -5.07 -21.62
CA ARG A 104 -8.36 -4.64 -22.75
C ARG A 104 -8.45 -5.67 -23.88
N GLY A 105 -7.49 -6.60 -23.94
CA GLY A 105 -7.50 -7.73 -24.87
C GLY A 105 -8.22 -8.97 -24.34
N GLY A 106 -8.59 -9.00 -23.07
CA GLY A 106 -9.29 -10.14 -22.45
C GLY A 106 -9.36 -10.04 -20.92
N CYS A 107 -10.45 -10.56 -20.35
CA CYS A 107 -10.68 -10.55 -18.91
C CYS A 107 -9.82 -11.60 -18.18
N TYR A 108 -9.13 -11.17 -17.11
CA TYR A 108 -8.30 -12.02 -16.25
C TYR A 108 -8.89 -12.27 -14.86
N ILE A 109 -10.17 -11.95 -14.65
CA ILE A 109 -10.91 -12.23 -13.42
C ILE A 109 -10.21 -11.58 -12.20
N CYS A 110 -9.88 -10.29 -12.31
CA CYS A 110 -9.25 -9.54 -11.21
C CYS A 110 -10.17 -9.31 -10.00
N GLY A 111 -11.48 -9.46 -10.18
CA GLY A 111 -12.47 -9.34 -9.10
C GLY A 111 -13.31 -8.07 -9.11
N ILE A 112 -12.94 -7.06 -9.90
CA ILE A 112 -13.65 -5.76 -9.94
C ILE A 112 -15.14 -5.95 -10.28
N LEU A 113 -15.46 -6.72 -11.33
CA LEU A 113 -16.85 -6.97 -11.74
C LEU A 113 -17.66 -7.72 -10.67
N SER A 114 -17.04 -8.61 -9.90
CA SER A 114 -17.71 -9.36 -8.83
C SER A 114 -17.87 -8.52 -7.55
N ASN A 115 -16.84 -7.77 -7.15
CA ASN A 115 -16.85 -6.98 -5.93
C ASN A 115 -17.80 -5.80 -6.00
N PHE A 116 -18.02 -5.25 -7.20
CA PHE A 116 -18.95 -4.14 -7.42
C PHE A 116 -20.16 -4.55 -8.25
N ASN A 117 -20.59 -5.81 -8.16
CA ASN A 117 -21.64 -6.35 -9.02
C ASN A 117 -22.95 -5.55 -8.97
N GLU A 118 -23.39 -5.15 -7.77
CA GLU A 118 -24.62 -4.35 -7.61
C GLU A 118 -24.48 -2.97 -8.24
N LEU A 119 -23.43 -2.23 -7.87
CA LEU A 119 -23.15 -0.88 -8.41
C LEU A 119 -23.01 -0.90 -9.93
N ARG A 120 -22.39 -1.94 -10.47
CA ARG A 120 -22.26 -2.18 -11.92
C ARG A 120 -23.62 -2.34 -12.59
N LEU A 121 -24.49 -3.17 -12.04
CA LEU A 121 -25.81 -3.45 -12.63
C LEU A 121 -26.77 -2.27 -12.53
N LEU A 122 -26.59 -1.41 -11.52
CA LEU A 122 -27.38 -0.18 -11.34
C LEU A 122 -26.91 0.98 -12.23
N ALA A 123 -25.71 0.90 -12.82
CA ALA A 123 -25.22 1.97 -13.68
C ALA A 123 -26.02 2.03 -15.00
N PRO A 124 -26.25 3.25 -15.55
CA PRO A 124 -26.96 3.45 -16.82
C PRO A 124 -26.35 2.65 -17.99
N ASP A 125 -27.11 2.53 -19.08
CA ASP A 125 -26.67 1.91 -20.34
C ASP A 125 -26.21 0.44 -20.21
N GLY A 126 -26.77 -0.29 -19.23
CA GLY A 126 -26.51 -1.71 -19.03
C GLY A 126 -25.24 -2.01 -18.22
N GLY A 127 -24.72 -1.01 -17.51
CA GLY A 127 -23.60 -1.13 -16.60
C GLY A 127 -22.22 -1.13 -17.27
N TRP A 128 -21.18 -0.82 -16.51
CA TRP A 128 -19.80 -0.93 -16.99
C TRP A 128 -19.36 -2.40 -17.05
N LYS A 129 -18.52 -2.73 -18.03
CA LYS A 129 -18.00 -4.09 -18.25
C LYS A 129 -16.50 -3.99 -18.48
N CYS A 130 -15.79 -5.05 -18.12
CA CYS A 130 -14.50 -5.29 -18.75
C CYS A 130 -14.76 -5.74 -20.20
N PRO A 131 -13.82 -5.51 -21.13
CA PRO A 131 -13.90 -6.04 -22.48
C PRO A 131 -14.09 -7.57 -22.50
#